data_AF-A0A348VF43-F1
#
_entry.id   AF-A0A348VF43-F1
#
_cell.length_a   1.000
_cell.length_b   1.000
_cell.length_c   1.000
_cell.angle_alpha   90.00
_cell.angle_beta   90.00
_cell.angle_gamma   90.00
#
_symmetry.space_group_name_H-M   'P 1'
#
loop_
_entity.id
_entity.type
_entity.pdbx_description
1 polymer ?
#
loop_
_entity_poly.entity_id
_entity_poly.type
_entity_poly.pdbx_seq_one_letter_code
_entity_poly.pdbx_strand_id
1 'polypeptide(L)' 'MAHLAERLNNLGSEGAFEVLAKTKVLEAQGKKIAHFEIGEPDFDTPENIKKAAYEALEKGYTHYVPSLGVPEARE' A
#
# COMPACT_ATOMS: atom_id res chain seq x y z
N MET A 1 8.81 -10.00 -28.48
CA MET A 1 9.32 -9.62 -27.14
C MET A 1 8.86 -8.19 -26.86
N ALA A 2 8.50 -7.87 -25.62
CA ALA A 2 8.15 -6.49 -25.29
C ALA A 2 9.39 -5.59 -25.39
N HIS A 3 9.30 -4.49 -26.12
CA HIS A 3 10.33 -3.44 -26.11
C HIS A 3 10.11 -2.55 -24.88
N LEU A 4 10.93 -2.75 -23.86
CA LEU A 4 10.90 -1.99 -22.61
C LEU A 4 11.82 -0.78 -22.70
N ALA A 5 11.48 0.29 -21.97
CA ALA A 5 12.34 1.46 -21.85
C ALA A 5 13.60 1.13 -21.02
N GLU A 6 14.77 1.58 -21.47
CA GLU A 6 16.07 1.27 -20.86
C GLU A 6 16.16 1.65 -19.37
N ARG A 7 15.54 2.79 -18.98
CA ARG A 7 15.50 3.28 -17.59
C ARG A 7 14.89 2.28 -16.58
N LEU A 8 14.08 1.33 -17.05
CA LEU A 8 13.49 0.31 -16.17
C LEU A 8 14.54 -0.61 -15.55
N ASN A 9 15.71 -0.76 -16.18
CA ASN A 9 16.82 -1.56 -15.65
C ASN A 9 17.39 -1.00 -14.33
N ASN A 10 17.10 0.26 -13.99
CA ASN A 10 17.62 0.91 -12.78
C ASN A 10 16.75 0.72 -11.54
N LEU A 11 15.53 0.16 -11.66
CA LEU A 11 14.56 0.11 -10.57
C LEU A 11 14.88 -0.95 -9.50
N GLY A 12 15.73 -1.94 -9.80
CA GLY A 12 16.07 -3.02 -8.87
C GLY A 12 14.85 -3.86 -8.44
N SER A 13 14.99 -4.58 -7.33
CA SER A 13 13.90 -5.30 -6.66
C SER A 13 13.63 -4.72 -5.27
N GLU A 14 12.41 -4.94 -4.77
CA GLU A 14 11.99 -4.49 -3.44
C GLU A 14 12.36 -5.52 -2.37
N GLY A 15 13.44 -5.24 -1.63
CA GLY A 15 14.03 -6.18 -0.67
C GLY A 15 13.11 -6.52 0.50
N ALA A 16 12.26 -5.58 0.95
CA ALA A 16 11.31 -5.82 2.03
C ALA A 16 10.32 -6.93 1.69
N PHE A 17 9.77 -6.93 0.48
CA PHE A 17 8.84 -7.97 0.02
C PHE A 17 9.52 -9.32 -0.23
N GLU A 18 10.79 -9.32 -0.65
CA GLU A 18 11.55 -10.57 -0.78
C GLU A 18 11.75 -11.26 0.56
N VAL A 19 12.04 -10.50 1.61
CA VAL A 19 12.15 -11.02 2.98
C VAL A 19 10.79 -11.51 3.46
N LEU A 20 9.73 -10.71 3.29
CA LEU A 20 8.36 -11.08 3.65
C LEU A 20 7.91 -12.39 2.97
N ALA A 21 8.24 -12.58 1.70
CA ALA A 21 7.91 -13.81 0.98
C ALA A 21 8.63 -15.04 1.57
N LYS A 22 9.92 -14.89 1.91
CA LYS A 22 10.71 -15.95 2.55
C LYS A 22 10.20 -16.27 3.95
N THR A 23 9.85 -15.27 4.74
CA THR A 23 9.33 -15.46 6.11
C THR A 23 8.00 -16.20 6.07
N LYS A 24 7.07 -15.84 5.19
CA LYS A 24 5.79 -16.57 5.01
C LYS A 24 5.97 -18.06 4.71
N VAL A 25 6.96 -18.44 3.90
CA VAL A 25 7.27 -19.87 3.63
C VAL A 25 7.73 -20.58 4.89
N LEU A 26 8.56 -19.93 5.71
CA LEU A 26 9.07 -20.49 6.95
C LEU A 26 7.98 -20.58 8.03
N GLU A 27 7.07 -19.61 8.09
CA GLU A 27 5.89 -19.65 8.96
C GLU A 27 4.95 -20.79 8.61
N ALA A 28 4.72 -21.05 7.31
CA ALA A 28 3.96 -22.20 6.84
C ALA A 28 4.59 -23.55 7.23
N GLN A 29 5.90 -23.58 7.53
CA GLN A 29 6.61 -24.73 8.09
C GLN A 29 6.55 -24.79 9.62
N GLY A 30 5.79 -23.91 10.27
CA GLY A 30 5.60 -23.87 11.72
C GLY A 30 6.66 -23.06 12.48
N LYS A 31 7.51 -22.29 11.79
CA LYS A 31 8.49 -21.42 12.46
C LYS A 31 7.82 -20.13 12.94
N LYS A 32 8.22 -19.65 14.12
CA LYS A 32 7.80 -18.34 14.63
C LYS A 32 8.81 -17.30 14.18
N ILE A 33 8.34 -16.24 13.52
CA ILE A 33 9.18 -15.17 12.99
C ILE A 33 8.72 -13.84 13.57
N ALA A 34 9.68 -12.99 13.94
CA ALA A 34 9.43 -11.60 14.28
C ALA A 34 9.73 -10.75 13.05
N HIS A 35 8.75 -9.95 12.63
CA HIS A 35 8.84 -9.13 11.43
C HIS A 35 9.45 -7.76 11.76
N PHE A 36 10.47 -7.38 11.00
CA PHE A 36 11.17 -6.08 11.09
C PHE A 36 11.44 -5.49 9.70
N GLU A 37 10.86 -6.08 8.66
CA GLU A 37 11.11 -5.75 7.26
C GLU A 37 10.05 -4.84 6.64
N ILE A 38 8.85 -4.76 7.21
CA ILE A 38 7.74 -3.95 6.69
C ILE A 38 7.58 -2.66 7.50
N GLY A 39 7.40 -1.54 6.80
CA GLY A 39 7.33 -0.21 7.39
C GLY A 39 5.92 0.33 7.62
N GLU A 40 4.87 -0.49 7.48
CA GLU A 40 3.50 -0.08 7.79
C GLU A 40 3.18 -0.33 9.28
N PRO A 41 2.32 0.50 9.90
CA PRO A 41 1.89 0.26 11.27
C PRO A 41 1.04 -1.02 11.39
N ASP A 42 1.04 -1.61 12.59
CA ASP A 42 0.30 -2.83 12.93
C ASP A 42 -1.18 -2.58 13.28
N PHE A 43 -1.59 -1.32 13.40
CA PHE A 43 -2.94 -0.95 13.76
C PHE A 43 -3.83 -0.65 12.54
N ASP A 44 -5.11 -0.92 12.74
CA ASP A 44 -6.17 -0.61 11.79
C ASP A 44 -6.34 0.90 11.57
N THR A 45 -6.83 1.28 10.38
CA THR A 45 -7.27 2.67 10.14
C THR A 45 -8.33 3.09 11.17
N PRO A 46 -8.20 4.29 11.79
CA PRO A 46 -9.17 4.79 12.76
C PRO A 46 -10.62 4.86 12.25
N GLU A 47 -11.58 4.58 13.13
CA GLU A 47 -13.00 4.43 12.78
C GLU A 47 -13.62 5.71 12.20
N ASN A 48 -13.20 6.89 12.66
CA ASN A 48 -13.68 8.17 12.13
C ASN A 48 -13.26 8.36 10.65
N ILE A 49 -12.09 7.85 10.26
CA ILE A 49 -11.61 7.91 8.87
C ILE A 49 -12.42 6.92 8.01
N LYS A 50 -12.63 5.69 8.50
CA LYS A 50 -13.47 4.68 7.84
C LYS A 50 -14.88 5.23 7.56
N LYS A 51 -15.52 5.86 8.56
CA LYS A 51 -16.84 6.50 8.43
C LYS A 51 -16.88 7.63 7.40
N ALA A 52 -15.91 8.53 7.43
CA ALA A 52 -15.84 9.62 6.43
C ALA A 52 -15.71 9.09 5.00
N ALA A 53 -14.97 8.00 4.79
CA ALA A 53 -14.86 7.33 3.50
C ALA A 53 -16.20 6.71 3.06
N TYR A 54 -16.93 6.04 3.95
CA TYR A 54 -18.27 5.52 3.65
C TYR A 54 -19.25 6.63 3.27
N GLU A 55 -19.29 7.72 4.03
CA GLU A 55 -20.16 8.85 3.72
C GLU A 55 -19.83 9.49 2.37
N ALA A 56 -18.54 9.59 2.02
CA ALA A 56 -18.11 10.11 0.72
C ALA A 56 -18.62 9.21 -0.43
N LEU A 57 -18.59 7.89 -0.25
CA LEU A 57 -19.16 6.94 -1.21
C LEU A 57 -20.68 7.12 -1.34
N GLU A 58 -21.42 7.24 -0.24
CA GLU A 58 -22.87 7.46 -0.24
C GLU A 58 -23.25 8.78 -0.92
N LYS A 59 -22.44 9.82 -0.73
CA LYS A 59 -22.62 11.15 -1.35
C LYS A 59 -22.14 11.21 -2.81
N GLY A 60 -21.66 10.10 -3.36
CA GLY A 60 -21.30 9.99 -4.78
C GLY A 60 -19.93 10.56 -5.16
N TYR A 61 -19.00 10.72 -4.21
CA TYR A 61 -17.63 11.18 -4.47
C TYR A 61 -16.81 10.09 -5.20
N THR A 62 -17.11 9.86 -6.48
CA THR A 62 -16.58 8.76 -7.31
C THR A 62 -16.00 9.23 -8.66
N HIS A 63 -15.96 10.54 -8.88
CA HIS A 63 -15.51 11.15 -10.12
C HIS A 63 -14.19 11.88 -9.96
N TYR A 64 -13.65 12.35 -11.09
CA TYR A 64 -12.40 13.09 -11.11
C TYR A 64 -12.43 14.31 -10.20
N VAL A 65 -11.30 14.52 -9.53
CA VAL A 65 -10.98 15.71 -8.74
C VAL A 65 -9.87 16.47 -9.47
N PRO A 66 -9.61 17.74 -9.13
CA PRO A 66 -8.48 18.48 -9.69
C PRO A 66 -7.17 17.72 -9.51
N SER A 67 -6.22 17.88 -10.45
CA SER A 67 -4.93 17.17 -10.41
C SER A 67 -4.11 17.42 -9.14
N LEU A 68 -4.36 18.55 -8.47
CA LEU A 68 -3.71 18.90 -7.20
C LEU A 68 -4.36 18.23 -5.97
N GLY A 69 -5.47 17.51 -6.15
CA GLY A 69 -6.30 16.98 -5.07
C GLY A 69 -7.52 17.85 -4.77
N VAL A 70 -8.36 17.34 -3.87
CA VAL A 70 -9.57 18.01 -3.35
C VAL A 70 -9.15 19.22 -2.50
N PRO A 71 -9.72 20.43 -2.71
CA PRO A 71 -9.33 21.64 -1.95
C PRO A 71 -9.33 21.44 -0.44
N GLU A 72 -10.37 20.80 0.09
CA GLU A 72 -10.57 20.53 1.52
C GLU A 72 -9.51 19.59 2.11
N ALA A 73 -8.78 18.84 1.29
CA ALA A 73 -7.67 17.97 1.73
C ALA A 73 -6.30 18.68 1.67
N ARG A 74 -6.25 19.91 1.16
CA ARG A 74 -5.02 20.70 0.98
C ARG A 74 -4.91 21.87 1.96
N GLU A 75 -6.00 22.22 2.62
CA GLU A 75 -6.12 23.31 3.60
C GLU A 75 -6.03 22.76 5.02
#